data_AF-A0A1W6Z849-F1
#
_entry.id   AF-A0A1W6Z849-F1
#
_cell.length_a   1.000
_cell.length_b   1.000
_cell.length_c   1.000
_cell.angle_alpha   90.00
_cell.angle_beta   90.00
_cell.angle_gamma   90.00
#
_symmetry.space_group_name_H-M   'P 1'
#
loop_
_entity.id
_entity.type
_entity.pdbx_description
1 polymer ?
#
loop_
_entity_poly.entity_id
_entity_poly.type
_entity_poly.pdbx_seq_one_letter_code
_entity_poly.pdbx_strand_id
1 'polypeptide(L)'
;MNAATTLSADSAELLGLLAYIYLENDRPEKAAVLLSALDALGAAEPRQQVTLALAQLRAGKPETALATLERVALRGAMDAAFHQVRAQALLALDRRPEAAAAMRAYVAMRASGAPPVSEPHTPR
;
A
#
# COMPACT_ATOMS: atom_id res chain seq x y z
N MET A 1 9.11 34.08 4.32
CA MET A 1 7.95 33.33 4.86
C MET A 1 7.19 32.78 3.66
N ASN A 2 7.49 31.56 3.22
CA ASN A 2 6.75 30.95 2.11
C ASN A 2 5.50 30.28 2.68
N ALA A 3 4.33 30.75 2.26
CA ALA A 3 3.06 30.12 2.59
C ALA A 3 3.12 28.66 2.15
N ALA A 4 3.08 27.74 3.12
CA ALA A 4 2.89 26.33 2.84
C ALA A 4 1.61 26.21 2.02
N THR A 5 1.73 25.88 0.73
CA THR A 5 0.59 25.63 -0.14
C THR A 5 0.00 24.30 0.32
N THR A 6 -0.87 24.37 1.33
CA THR A 6 -1.63 23.21 1.79
C THR A 6 -2.57 22.79 0.68
N LEU A 7 -2.40 21.57 0.19
CA LEU A 7 -3.31 20.97 -0.77
C LEU A 7 -4.71 20.88 -0.13
N SER A 8 -5.76 21.27 -0.86
CA SER A 8 -7.13 21.07 -0.35
C SER A 8 -7.45 19.57 -0.25
N ALA A 9 -8.36 19.20 0.67
CA ALA A 9 -8.79 17.81 0.83
C ALA A 9 -9.32 17.22 -0.48
N ASP A 10 -10.16 17.96 -1.20
CA ASP A 10 -10.70 17.54 -2.51
C ASP A 10 -9.60 17.29 -3.55
N SER A 11 -8.55 18.12 -3.55
CA SER A 11 -7.42 17.93 -4.46
C SER A 11 -6.61 16.69 -4.08
N ALA A 12 -6.45 16.41 -2.78
CA ALA A 12 -5.78 15.22 -2.30
C ALA A 12 -6.55 13.94 -2.66
N GLU A 13 -7.88 13.97 -2.50
CA GLU A 13 -8.78 12.89 -2.89
C GLU A 13 -8.73 12.64 -4.40
N LEU A 14 -8.80 13.70 -5.21
CA LEU A 14 -8.72 13.60 -6.67
C LEU A 14 -7.39 12.99 -7.13
N LEU A 15 -6.25 13.39 -6.53
CA LEU A 15 -4.95 12.80 -6.82
C LEU A 15 -4.92 11.31 -6.45
N GLY A 16 -5.52 10.93 -5.33
CA GLY A 16 -5.65 9.54 -4.91
C GLY A 16 -6.47 8.70 -5.90
N LEU A 17 -7.62 9.22 -6.34
CA LEU A 17 -8.47 8.58 -7.34
C LEU A 17 -7.75 8.44 -8.69
N LEU A 18 -7.07 9.49 -9.15
CA LEU A 18 -6.33 9.45 -10.41
C LEU A 18 -5.17 8.46 -10.36
N ALA A 19 -4.47 8.37 -9.22
CA ALA A 19 -3.42 7.37 -9.02
C ALA A 19 -3.98 5.93 -9.08
N TYR A 20 -5.15 5.70 -8.48
CA TYR A 20 -5.85 4.43 -8.59
C TYR A 20 -6.21 4.11 -10.05
N ILE A 21 -6.79 5.05 -10.79
CA ILE A 21 -7.11 4.89 -12.21
C ILE A 21 -5.85 4.54 -13.02
N TYR A 22 -4.70 5.17 -12.74
CA TYR A 22 -3.46 4.82 -13.42
C TYR A 22 -2.97 3.40 -13.09
N LEU A 23 -3.15 2.91 -11.86
CA LEU A 23 -2.82 1.52 -11.52
C LEU A 23 -3.71 0.50 -12.22
N GLU A 24 -5.01 0.78 -12.34
CA GLU A 24 -5.96 -0.09 -13.05
C GLU A 24 -5.70 -0.13 -14.56
N ASN A 25 -5.06 0.91 -15.11
CA ASN A 25 -4.71 1.01 -16.53
C ASN A 25 -3.24 0.66 -16.83
N ASP A 26 -2.58 -0.10 -15.94
CA ASP A 26 -1.20 -0.57 -16.09
C ASP A 26 -0.18 0.57 -16.37
N ARG A 27 -0.37 1.71 -15.68
CA ARG A 27 0.54 2.88 -15.71
C ARG A 27 1.13 3.16 -14.33
N PRO A 28 1.88 2.21 -13.74
CA PRO A 28 2.34 2.30 -12.36
C PRO A 28 3.29 3.48 -12.11
N GLU A 29 4.06 3.93 -13.12
CA GLU A 29 4.96 5.08 -13.00
C GLU A 29 4.18 6.37 -12.74
N LYS A 30 3.06 6.57 -13.46
CA LYS A 30 2.21 7.75 -13.29
C LYS A 30 1.54 7.75 -11.93
N ALA A 31 1.03 6.59 -11.49
CA ALA A 31 0.48 6.43 -10.17
C ALA A 31 1.52 6.76 -9.07
N ALA A 32 2.75 6.25 -9.22
CA ALA A 32 3.83 6.50 -8.28
C ALA A 32 4.19 7.99 -8.19
N VAL A 33 4.17 8.73 -9.31
CA VAL A 33 4.40 10.19 -9.30
C VAL A 33 3.33 10.92 -8.50
N LEU A 34 2.05 10.64 -8.73
CA LEU A 34 0.96 11.31 -8.02
C LEU A 34 0.97 10.99 -6.52
N LEU A 35 1.16 9.73 -6.17
CA LEU A 35 1.21 9.30 -4.77
C LEU A 35 2.47 9.81 -4.06
N SER A 36 3.60 9.93 -4.76
CA SER A 36 4.81 10.55 -4.22
C SER A 36 4.61 12.05 -3.99
N ALA A 37 3.84 12.73 -4.83
CA ALA A 37 3.49 14.13 -4.61
C ALA A 37 2.60 14.29 -3.38
N LEU A 38 1.58 13.44 -3.21
CA LEU A 38 0.73 13.42 -2.01
C LEU A 38 1.55 13.19 -0.74
N ASP A 39 2.48 12.24 -0.78
CA ASP A 39 3.35 11.91 0.35
C ASP A 39 4.33 13.04 0.69
N ALA A 40 4.92 13.69 -0.31
CA ALA A 40 5.81 14.84 -0.12
C ALA A 40 5.07 16.08 0.44
N LEU A 41 3.78 16.23 0.13
CA LEU A 41 2.92 17.29 0.66
C LEU A 41 2.38 16.97 2.07
N GLY A 42 2.70 15.79 2.63
CA GLY A 42 2.20 15.35 3.93
C GLY A 42 0.70 15.03 3.95
N ALA A 43 0.08 14.90 2.77
CA ALA A 43 -1.35 14.63 2.61
C ALA A 43 -1.65 13.13 2.39
N ALA A 44 -0.62 12.27 2.38
CA ALA A 44 -0.78 10.83 2.18
C ALA A 44 -1.10 10.09 3.49
N GLU A 45 -2.25 9.44 3.52
CA GLU A 45 -2.61 8.47 4.55
C GLU A 45 -1.76 7.19 4.43
N PRO A 46 -1.61 6.39 5.52
CA PRO A 46 -0.80 5.17 5.47
C PRO A 46 -1.21 4.19 4.36
N ARG A 47 -2.51 4.08 4.09
CA ARG A 47 -3.02 3.27 2.96
C ARG A 47 -2.51 3.77 1.61
N GLN A 48 -2.47 5.09 1.40
CA GLN A 48 -1.95 5.68 0.16
C GLN A 48 -0.43 5.48 0.03
N GLN A 49 0.30 5.44 1.15
CA GLN A 49 1.72 5.09 1.14
C GLN A 49 1.97 3.60 0.80
N VAL A 50 1.10 2.69 1.25
CA VAL A 50 1.12 1.29 0.79
C VAL A 50 0.81 1.19 -0.70
N THR A 51 -0.16 1.96 -1.21
CA THR A 51 -0.44 2.06 -2.65
C THR A 51 0.75 2.64 -3.43
N LEU A 52 1.48 3.62 -2.86
CA LEU A 52 2.71 4.15 -3.46
C LEU A 52 3.76 3.04 -3.60
N ALA A 53 3.97 2.24 -2.56
CA ALA A 53 4.88 1.11 -2.60
C ALA A 53 4.47 0.08 -3.66
N LEU A 54 3.16 -0.22 -3.79
CA LEU A 54 2.65 -1.09 -4.84
C LEU A 54 2.92 -0.52 -6.24
N ALA A 55 2.70 0.77 -6.44
CA ALA A 55 2.99 1.45 -7.71
C ALA A 55 4.49 1.41 -8.04
N GLN A 56 5.35 1.67 -7.07
CA GLN A 56 6.81 1.58 -7.23
C GLN A 56 7.25 0.15 -7.59
N LEU A 57 6.67 -0.85 -6.93
CA LEU A 57 6.95 -2.26 -7.22
C LEU A 57 6.53 -2.63 -8.66
N ARG A 58 5.32 -2.27 -9.07
CA ARG A 58 4.84 -2.52 -10.46
C ARG A 58 5.64 -1.76 -11.51
N ALA A 59 6.21 -0.61 -11.15
CA ALA A 59 7.15 0.15 -11.98
C ALA A 59 8.59 -0.38 -11.95
N GLY A 60 8.83 -1.58 -11.40
CA GLY A 60 10.15 -2.22 -11.37
C GLY A 60 11.13 -1.61 -10.37
N LYS A 61 10.64 -0.94 -9.31
CA LYS A 61 11.46 -0.29 -8.26
C LYS A 61 11.25 -0.93 -6.87
N PRO A 62 11.57 -2.22 -6.70
CA PRO A 62 11.28 -2.94 -5.45
C PRO A 62 12.03 -2.40 -4.23
N GLU A 63 13.25 -1.87 -4.37
CA GLU A 63 14.00 -1.25 -3.27
C GLU A 63 13.31 0.03 -2.79
N THR A 64 12.85 0.86 -3.73
CA THR A 64 12.09 2.08 -3.40
C THR A 64 10.77 1.73 -2.70
N ALA A 65 10.09 0.67 -3.16
CA ALA A 65 8.88 0.17 -2.50
C ALA A 65 9.15 -0.24 -1.05
N LEU A 66 10.24 -0.96 -0.76
CA LEU A 66 10.60 -1.32 0.61
C LEU A 66 10.90 -0.10 1.48
N ALA A 67 11.65 0.88 0.97
CA ALA A 67 11.92 2.12 1.71
C ALA A 67 10.62 2.90 2.03
N THR A 68 9.65 2.93 1.12
CA THR A 68 8.33 3.50 1.39
C THR A 68 7.60 2.72 2.51
N LEU A 69 7.61 1.39 2.45
CA LEU A 69 6.99 0.55 3.48
C LEU A 69 7.68 0.71 4.85
N GLU A 70 9.00 0.88 4.92
CA GLU A 70 9.69 1.14 6.19
C GLU A 70 9.13 2.38 6.89
N ARG A 71 8.84 3.45 6.15
CA ARG A 71 8.19 4.65 6.72
C ARG A 71 6.78 4.39 7.23
N VAL A 72 6.02 3.52 6.57
CA VAL A 72 4.70 3.09 7.04
C VAL A 72 4.82 2.28 8.34
N ALA A 73 5.80 1.36 8.41
CA ALA A 73 6.07 0.54 9.58
C ALA A 73 6.49 1.38 10.79
N LEU A 74 7.32 2.41 10.58
CA LEU A 74 7.72 3.36 11.63
C LEU A 74 6.54 4.11 12.26
N ARG A 75 5.43 4.26 11.53
CA ARG A 75 4.18 4.85 12.02
C ARG A 75 3.24 3.82 12.65
N GLY A 76 3.62 2.55 12.69
CA GLY A 76 2.80 1.45 13.23
C GLY A 76 1.63 1.02 12.35
N ALA A 77 1.56 1.49 11.10
CA ALA A 77 0.42 1.25 10.21
C ALA A 77 0.60 0.01 9.31
N MET A 78 0.90 -1.13 9.93
CA MET A 78 1.21 -2.39 9.22
C MET A 78 -0.04 -3.27 9.10
N ASP A 79 -0.88 -3.01 8.11
CA ASP A 79 -2.07 -3.82 7.83
C ASP A 79 -1.79 -5.04 6.93
N ALA A 80 -2.83 -5.80 6.57
CA ALA A 80 -2.66 -6.95 5.68
C ALA A 80 -2.08 -6.54 4.31
N ALA A 81 -2.54 -5.43 3.72
CA ALA A 81 -2.08 -4.97 2.43
C ALA A 81 -0.58 -4.59 2.47
N PHE A 82 -0.14 -3.94 3.54
CA PHE A 82 1.27 -3.67 3.82
C PHE A 82 2.11 -4.95 3.72
N HIS A 83 1.70 -6.02 4.40
CA HIS A 83 2.45 -7.28 4.42
C HIS A 83 2.46 -7.99 3.07
N GLN A 84 1.37 -7.89 2.30
CA GLN A 84 1.30 -8.42 0.94
C GLN A 84 2.32 -7.72 0.03
N VAL A 85 2.31 -6.38 -0.01
CA VAL A 85 3.22 -5.60 -0.87
C VAL A 85 4.68 -5.82 -0.44
N ARG A 86 4.94 -5.86 0.87
CA ARG A 86 6.28 -6.17 1.42
C ARG A 86 6.78 -7.53 0.95
N ALA A 87 5.94 -8.57 1.00
CA ALA A 87 6.31 -9.90 0.55
C ALA A 87 6.67 -9.91 -0.95
N GLN A 88 5.88 -9.22 -1.79
CA GLN A 88 6.13 -9.14 -3.23
C GLN A 88 7.42 -8.37 -3.53
N ALA A 89 7.69 -7.26 -2.84
CA ALA A 89 8.93 -6.50 -3.01
C ALA A 89 10.17 -7.30 -2.57
N LEU A 90 10.09 -8.02 -1.45
CA LEU A 90 11.16 -8.92 -1.00
C LEU A 90 11.41 -10.05 -1.99
N LEU A 91 10.35 -10.61 -2.57
CA LEU A 91 10.48 -11.66 -3.59
C LEU A 91 11.15 -11.13 -4.87
N ALA A 92 10.80 -9.93 -5.32
CA ALA A 92 11.43 -9.29 -6.47
C ALA A 92 12.94 -9.02 -6.27
N LEU A 93 13.39 -8.93 -5.01
CA LEU A 93 14.79 -8.79 -4.60
C LEU A 93 15.48 -10.12 -4.27
N ASP A 94 14.84 -11.26 -4.54
CA ASP A 94 15.27 -12.62 -4.19
C ASP A 94 15.52 -12.85 -2.68
N ARG A 95 14.91 -12.03 -1.82
CA ARG A 95 14.96 -12.11 -0.35
C ARG A 95 13.91 -13.09 0.19
N ARG A 96 13.98 -14.34 -0.28
CA ARG A 96 12.94 -15.37 -0.09
C ARG A 96 12.57 -15.65 1.37
N PRO A 97 13.52 -15.75 2.34
CA PRO A 97 13.17 -16.00 3.74
C PRO A 97 12.29 -14.90 4.34
N GLU A 98 12.65 -13.64 4.10
CA GLU A 98 11.85 -12.51 4.58
C GLU A 98 10.52 -12.38 3.83
N ALA A 99 10.49 -12.68 2.52
CA ALA A 99 9.25 -12.70 1.74
C ALA A 99 8.25 -13.72 2.32
N ALA A 100 8.73 -14.92 2.67
CA ALA A 100 7.90 -15.95 3.30
C ALA A 100 7.38 -15.50 4.68
N ALA A 101 8.20 -14.81 5.47
CA ALA A 101 7.77 -14.25 6.76
C ALA A 101 6.68 -13.18 6.59
N ALA A 102 6.84 -12.26 5.63
CA ALA A 102 5.85 -11.24 5.33
C ALA A 102 4.53 -11.86 4.81
N MET A 103 4.60 -12.90 3.98
CA MET A 103 3.42 -13.61 3.50
C MET A 103 2.65 -14.32 4.63
N ARG A 104 3.36 -14.94 5.59
CA ARG A 104 2.72 -15.52 6.79
C ARG A 104 1.97 -14.46 7.59
N ALA A 105 2.56 -13.28 7.79
CA ALA A 105 1.89 -12.17 8.46
C ALA A 105 0.63 -11.71 7.71
N TYR A 106 0.70 -11.57 6.38
CA TYR A 106 -0.46 -11.26 5.55
C TYR A 106 -1.61 -12.27 5.73
N VAL A 107 -1.30 -13.58 5.63
CA VAL A 107 -2.30 -14.65 5.75
C VAL A 107 -2.93 -14.65 7.15
N ALA A 108 -2.13 -14.49 8.20
CA ALA A 108 -2.62 -14.42 9.57
C ALA A 108 -3.61 -13.25 9.75
N MET A 109 -3.27 -12.05 9.27
CA MET A 109 -4.15 -10.89 9.38
C MET A 109 -5.44 -11.03 8.57
N ARG A 110 -5.38 -11.67 7.39
CA ARG A 110 -6.58 -11.92 6.58
C ARG A 110 -7.54 -12.89 7.27
N ALA A 111 -7.00 -13.91 7.94
CA ALA A 111 -7.80 -14.86 8.71
C ALA A 111 -8.47 -14.20 9.93
N SER A 112 -7.78 -13.27 10.60
CA SER A 112 -8.33 -12.52 11.74
C SER A 112 -9.41 -11.49 11.36
N GLY A 113 -9.47 -11.07 10.09
CA GLY A 113 -10.46 -10.11 9.58
C GLY A 113 -11.69 -10.73 8.89
N ALA A 114 -11.75 -12.07 8.78
CA ALA A 114 -12.88 -12.76 8.16
C ALA A 114 -14.09 -12.80 9.12
N PRO A 115 -15.31 -12.46 8.68
CA PRO A 115 -16.51 -12.69 9.50
C PRO A 115 -16.64 -14.19 9.81
N PRO A 116 -17.09 -14.59 11.00
CA PRO A 116 -17.28 -16.00 11.34
C PRO A 116 -18.23 -16.62 10.32
N VAL A 117 -17.80 -17.73 9.71
CA VAL A 117 -18.63 -18.50 8.78
C VAL A 117 -19.89 -18.91 9.56
N SER A 118 -21.03 -18.32 9.22
CA SER A 118 -22.30 -18.70 9.84
C SER A 118 -22.61 -20.13 9.44
N GLU A 119 -22.61 -21.05 10.41
CA GLU A 119 -22.91 -22.46 10.20
C GLU A 119 -24.27 -22.62 9.48
N PRO A 120 -24.41 -23.59 8.55
CA PRO A 120 -25.65 -23.79 7.82
C PRO A 120 -26.79 -24.12 8.79
N HIS A 121 -27.79 -23.25 8.85
CA HIS A 121 -29.05 -23.50 9.53
C HIS A 121 -29.72 -24.71 8.89
N THR A 122 -29.67 -25.87 9.53
CA THR A 122 -30.46 -27.05 9.17
C THR A 122 -31.90 -26.80 9.62
N PRO A 123 -32.87 -26.62 8.71
CA PRO A 123 -34.27 -26.58 9.09
C PRO A 123 -34.70 -27.97 9.55
N ARG A 124 -35.43 -28.02 10.68
CA ARG A 124 -36.10 -29.22 11.20
C ARG A 124 -37.36 -29.53 10.40
#